data_AF-A0A351F123-F1
#
_entry.id   AF-A0A351F123-F1
#
_cell.length_a   1.000
_cell.length_b   1.000
_cell.length_c   1.000
_cell.angle_alpha   90.00
_cell.angle_beta   90.00
_cell.angle_gamma   90.00
#
_symmetry.space_group_name_H-M   'P 1'
#
loop_
_entity.id
_entity.type
_entity.pdbx_description
1 polymer ?
#
loop_
_entity_poly.entity_id
_entity_poly.type
_entity_poly.pdbx_seq_one_letter_code
_entity_poly.pdbx_strand_id
1 'polypeptide(L)'
;MQNLNKHILITQCSQASVTGQQLLNLPERILQFGNGVLLRGLPDYYVDQANKQGVFNGRIVVVKTTPGNVEDFAKQNYLYRLEEHTSAL
;
A
#
# COMPACT_ATOMS: atom_id res chain seq x y z
N MET A 1 18.62 4.99 -5.39
CA MET A 1 17.28 4.62 -4.88
C MET A 1 16.24 5.38 -5.69
N GLN A 2 15.34 4.70 -6.41
CA GLN A 2 14.21 5.38 -7.09
C GLN A 2 13.19 5.86 -6.04
N ASN A 3 12.67 7.07 -6.22
CA ASN A 3 11.65 7.65 -5.35
C ASN A 3 10.28 7.05 -5.70
N LEU A 4 9.53 6.55 -4.71
CA LEU A 4 8.23 5.92 -4.92
C LEU A 4 7.19 6.96 -5.37
N ASN A 5 6.45 6.67 -6.44
CA ASN A 5 5.38 7.53 -6.94
C ASN A 5 4.32 6.71 -7.71
N LYS A 6 3.18 7.36 -8.01
CA LYS A 6 2.08 6.72 -8.76
C LYS A 6 2.49 6.24 -10.15
N HIS A 7 3.43 6.92 -10.81
CA HIS A 7 3.88 6.52 -12.15
C HIS A 7 4.54 5.14 -12.12
N ILE A 8 5.38 4.87 -11.12
CA ILE A 8 6.02 3.55 -10.93
C ILE A 8 4.97 2.45 -10.77
N LEU A 9 3.92 2.70 -9.97
CA LEU A 9 2.83 1.74 -9.78
C LEU A 9 2.08 1.44 -11.09
N ILE A 10 1.83 2.47 -11.91
CA ILE A 10 1.15 2.31 -13.19
C ILE A 10 2.03 1.54 -14.19
N THR A 11 3.33 1.83 -14.25
CA THR A 11 4.25 1.23 -15.23
C THR A 11 4.69 -0.19 -14.89
N GLN A 12 4.82 -0.54 -13.61
CA GLN A 12 5.32 -1.87 -13.18
C GLN A 12 4.24 -2.97 -13.15
N CYS A 13 2.98 -2.62 -13.39
CA CYS A 13 1.86 -3.56 -13.36
C CYS A 13 1.64 -4.23 -14.73
N SER A 14 2.64 -4.96 -15.25
CA SER A 14 2.58 -5.64 -16.55
C SER A 14 2.20 -7.13 -16.47
N GLN A 15 2.08 -7.70 -15.26
CA GLN A 15 1.77 -9.12 -15.04
C GLN A 15 0.64 -9.38 -14.02
N ALA A 16 -0.01 -8.33 -13.49
CA ALA A 16 -1.12 -8.48 -12.55
C ALA A 16 -2.47 -8.45 -13.29
N SER A 17 -3.46 -9.18 -12.75
CA SER A 17 -4.84 -9.18 -13.29
C SER A 17 -5.54 -7.82 -13.18
N VAL A 18 -5.01 -6.93 -12.34
CA VAL A 18 -5.51 -5.58 -12.09
C VAL A 18 -4.38 -4.59 -12.34
N THR A 19 -4.66 -3.52 -13.09
CA THR A 19 -3.68 -2.46 -13.41
C THR A 19 -3.45 -1.52 -12.23
N GLY A 20 -2.28 -0.88 -12.19
CA GLY A 20 -1.97 0.14 -11.18
C GLY A 20 -2.96 1.32 -11.18
N GLN A 21 -3.52 1.69 -12.35
CA GLN A 21 -4.56 2.72 -12.44
C GLN A 21 -5.86 2.30 -11.75
N GLN A 22 -6.27 1.04 -11.91
CA GLN A 22 -7.47 0.50 -11.25
C GLN A 22 -7.30 0.52 -9.74
N LEU A 23 -6.12 0.12 -9.23
CA LEU A 23 -5.82 0.14 -7.79
C LEU A 23 -5.94 1.55 -7.18
N LEU A 24 -5.49 2.58 -7.90
CA LEU A 24 -5.56 3.97 -7.45
C LEU A 24 -6.99 4.51 -7.39
N ASN A 25 -7.91 3.93 -8.16
CA ASN A 25 -9.31 4.36 -8.27
C ASN A 25 -10.28 3.52 -7.42
N LEU A 26 -9.78 2.56 -6.63
CA LEU A 26 -10.62 1.77 -5.73
C LEU A 26 -11.27 2.66 -4.66
N PRO A 27 -12.49 2.35 -4.21
CA PRO A 27 -13.15 3.12 -3.13
C PRO A 27 -12.47 2.88 -1.79
N GLU A 28 -12.54 3.83 -0.87
CA GLU A 28 -12.18 3.65 0.54
C GLU A 28 -13.14 2.63 1.20
N ARG A 29 -12.60 1.57 1.83
CA ARG A 29 -13.40 0.52 2.49
C ARG A 29 -12.94 0.16 3.91
N ILE A 30 -11.70 0.50 4.27
CA ILE A 30 -11.15 0.25 5.60
C ILE A 30 -10.74 1.58 6.21
N LEU A 31 -11.19 1.83 7.43
CA LEU A 31 -10.67 2.91 8.27
C LEU A 31 -9.73 2.30 9.32
N GLN A 32 -8.43 2.57 9.18
CA GLN A 32 -7.39 2.04 10.04
C GLN A 32 -6.92 3.12 11.02
N PHE A 33 -6.87 2.78 12.31
CA PHE A 33 -6.26 3.62 13.34
C PHE A 33 -4.83 3.17 13.61
N GLY A 34 -3.88 4.11 13.46
CA GLY A 34 -2.45 3.84 13.59
C GLY A 34 -1.78 3.50 12.25
N ASN A 35 -0.49 3.83 12.16
CA ASN A 35 0.33 3.64 10.96
C ASN A 35 1.68 2.98 11.31
N GLY A 36 1.67 2.02 12.23
CA GLY A 36 2.87 1.27 12.64
C GLY A 36 3.40 0.35 11.54
N VAL A 37 4.63 -0.14 11.71
CA VAL A 37 5.26 -1.11 10.79
C VAL A 37 4.47 -2.42 10.74
N LEU A 38 3.93 -2.88 11.87
CA LEU A 38 3.15 -4.12 11.95
C LEU A 38 1.89 -4.08 11.06
N LEU A 39 1.18 -2.95 11.04
CA LEU A 39 -0.02 -2.80 10.23
C LEU A 39 0.31 -2.85 8.72
N ARG A 40 1.42 -2.22 8.33
CA ARG A 40 1.89 -2.28 6.94
C ARG A 40 2.37 -3.65 6.50
N GLY A 41 3.00 -4.39 7.41
CA GLY A 41 3.57 -5.70 7.12
C GLY A 41 2.56 -6.85 7.13
N LEU A 42 1.39 -6.67 7.75
CA LEU A 42 0.41 -7.74 7.93
C LEU A 42 -0.96 -7.39 7.31
N PRO A 43 -1.84 -6.59 7.93
CA PRO A 43 -3.16 -6.33 7.36
C PRO A 43 -3.11 -5.59 6.02
N ASP A 44 -2.29 -4.53 5.90
CA ASP A 44 -2.21 -3.77 4.65
C ASP A 44 -1.67 -4.64 3.49
N TYR A 45 -0.74 -5.55 3.78
CA TYR A 45 -0.19 -6.51 2.82
C TYR A 45 -1.27 -7.44 2.28
N TYR A 46 -2.08 -8.06 3.15
CA TYR A 46 -3.13 -8.98 2.69
C TYR A 46 -4.21 -8.24 1.88
N VAL A 47 -4.52 -6.99 2.23
CA VAL A 47 -5.43 -6.15 1.45
C VAL A 47 -4.86 -5.85 0.06
N ASP A 48 -3.58 -5.53 -0.05
CA ASP A 48 -2.90 -5.32 -1.33
C ASP A 48 -2.90 -6.60 -2.19
N GLN A 49 -2.60 -7.77 -1.61
CA GLN A 49 -2.67 -9.05 -2.31
C GLN A 49 -4.11 -9.36 -2.81
N ALA A 50 -5.12 -9.15 -1.97
CA ALA A 50 -6.51 -9.36 -2.34
C ALA A 50 -6.99 -8.38 -3.42
N ASN A 51 -6.50 -7.13 -3.42
CA ASN A 51 -6.79 -6.15 -4.47
C ASN A 51 -6.10 -6.50 -5.80
N LYS A 52 -4.86 -7.00 -5.77
CA LYS A 52 -4.14 -7.48 -6.97
C LYS A 52 -4.81 -8.69 -7.62
N GLN A 53 -5.53 -9.47 -6.83
CA GLN A 53 -6.38 -10.60 -7.28
C GLN A 53 -7.82 -10.17 -7.62
N GLY A 54 -8.18 -8.90 -7.42
CA GLY A 54 -9.53 -8.40 -7.68
C GLY A 54 -10.61 -8.89 -6.73
N VAL A 55 -10.25 -9.42 -5.55
CA VAL A 55 -11.19 -10.01 -4.57
C VAL A 55 -11.76 -8.96 -3.62
N PHE A 56 -10.92 -8.07 -3.07
CA PHE A 56 -11.35 -7.10 -2.05
C PHE A 56 -11.86 -5.78 -2.63
N ASN A 57 -11.13 -5.22 -3.60
CA ASN A 57 -11.44 -3.98 -4.32
C ASN A 57 -11.73 -2.76 -3.39
N GLY A 58 -10.83 -2.51 -2.43
CA GLY A 58 -10.96 -1.38 -1.51
C GLY A 58 -9.63 -0.82 -1.01
N ARG A 59 -9.58 0.48 -0.76
CA ARG A 59 -8.43 1.19 -0.16
C ARG A 59 -8.59 1.35 1.35
N ILE A 60 -7.44 1.50 1.99
CA ILE A 60 -7.31 1.76 3.43
C ILE A 60 -7.11 3.26 3.64
N VAL A 61 -7.94 3.86 4.48
CA VAL A 61 -7.76 5.22 5.00
C VAL A 61 -7.10 5.09 6.36
N VAL A 62 -5.94 5.72 6.53
CA VAL A 62 -5.18 5.65 7.78
C VAL A 62 -5.38 6.93 8.59
N VAL A 63 -5.87 6.76 9.82
CA VAL A 63 -5.96 7.82 10.83
C VAL A 63 -4.76 7.70 11.75
N LYS A 64 -3.89 8.70 11.72
CA LYS A 64 -2.78 8.79 12.65
C LYS A 64 -3.29 9.27 14.01
N THR A 65 -3.05 8.47 15.05
CA THR A 65 -3.51 8.74 16.42
C THR A 65 -2.40 9.28 17.34
N THR A 66 -1.16 9.39 16.84
CA THR A 66 0.01 9.87 17.58
C THR A 66 0.57 11.17 16.98
N PRO A 67 1.20 12.04 17.80
CA PRO A 67 1.86 13.24 17.29
C PRO A 67 3.04 12.90 16.37
N GLY A 68 3.33 13.81 15.43
CA GLY A 68 4.42 13.70 14.46
C GLY A 68 3.95 13.85 13.02
N ASN A 69 4.88 13.97 12.08
CA ASN A 69 4.55 14.32 10.70
C ASN A 69 4.01 13.15 9.85
N VAL A 70 3.13 13.43 8.89
CA VAL A 70 2.66 12.52 7.83
C VAL A 70 3.22 12.89 6.46
N GLU A 71 3.95 14.00 6.36
CA GLU A 71 4.52 14.54 5.13
C GLU A 71 5.40 13.55 4.37
N ASP A 72 6.15 12.69 5.07
CA ASP A 72 7.02 11.72 4.40
C ASP A 72 6.22 10.69 3.61
N PHE A 73 5.01 10.32 4.07
CA PHE A 73 4.09 9.51 3.29
C PHE A 73 3.49 10.32 2.13
N ALA A 74 3.11 11.58 2.36
CA ALA A 74 2.55 12.43 1.32
C ALA A 74 3.51 12.64 0.14
N LYS A 75 4.82 12.82 0.43
CA LYS A 75 5.89 12.95 -0.58
C LYS A 75 6.00 11.72 -1.49
N GLN A 76 5.60 10.55 -1.01
CA GLN A 76 5.64 9.27 -1.75
C GLN A 76 4.25 8.83 -2.25
N ASN A 77 3.26 9.73 -2.28
CA ASN A 77 1.87 9.41 -2.61
C ASN A 77 1.29 8.26 -1.76
N TYR A 78 1.71 8.16 -0.50
CA TYR A 78 1.33 7.11 0.44
C TYR A 78 1.74 5.69 0.02
N LEU A 79 2.67 5.57 -0.93
CA LEU A 79 3.26 4.30 -1.34
C LEU A 79 4.44 3.94 -0.42
N TYR A 80 4.64 2.66 -0.21
CA TYR A 80 5.81 2.11 0.49
C TYR A 80 6.20 0.77 -0.14
N ARG A 81 7.44 0.35 0.12
CA ARG A 81 7.94 -0.98 -0.25
C ARG A 81 7.92 -1.86 0.99
N LEU A 82 7.38 -3.07 0.85
CA LEU A 82 7.53 -4.13 1.84
C LEU A 82 8.59 -5.11 1.34
N GLU A 83 9.54 -5.46 2.19
CA GLU A 83 10.58 -6.44 1.91
C GLU A 83 10.43 -7.59 2.91
N GLU A 84 10.20 -8.78 2.39
CA GLU A 84 10.09 -10.01 3.18
C GLU A 84 11.46 -10.66 3.24
N HIS A 85 11.97 -10.89 4.46
CA HIS A 85 13.24 -11.59 4.67
C HIS A 85 12.98 -12.91 5.38
N THR A 86 13.24 -14.00 4.67
CA THR A 86 13.27 -15.35 5.25
C THR A 86 14.71 -15.79 5.31
N SER A 87 15.25 -15.94 6.52
CA SER A 87 16.51 -16.65 6.72
C SER A 87 16.24 -18.15 6.58
N ALA A 88 16.70 -18.74 5.48
CA ALA A 88 16.85 -20.18 5.39
C ALA A 88 17.95 -20.60 6.38
N LEU A 89 17.62 -21.49 7.32
CA LEU A 89 18.62 -22.26 8.08
C LEU A 89 19.17 -23.38 7.19
#